data_AF-Q8RMF6-F1
#
_entry.id   AF-Q8RMF6-F1
#
_cell.length_a   1.000
_cell.length_b   1.000
_cell.length_c   1.000
_cell.angle_alpha   90.00
_cell.angle_beta   90.00
_cell.angle_gamma   90.00
#
_symmetry.space_group_name_H-M   'P 1'
#
loop_
_entity.id
_entity.type
_entity.pdbx_description
1 polymer ?
#
loop_
_entity_poly.entity_id
_entity_poly.type
_entity_poly.pdbx_seq_one_letter_code
_entity_poly.pdbx_strand_id
1 'polypeptide(L)'
;ACLGNHDYDHKGDSSNRINNFKKVGVNILRDSYVKIDDSFYVIGREDISYERISGIRRKNLSETVNEISRELPIIVLDHQPSNLNEPMSEGIDLQLSGHTHKGQFFPFNLITKRVFKIDYGYLKMDKFRIIVSCGTRTWGPPIRIGSKCEIVNINVTFK
;
A
#
# COMPACT_ATOMS: atom_id res chain seq x y z
N ALA A 1 -1.34 6.74 -7.14
CA ALA A 1 -1.76 6.32 -5.79
C ALA A 1 -2.54 5.02 -5.90
N CYS A 2 -2.66 4.24 -4.81
CA CYS A 2 -3.60 3.13 -4.70
C CYS A 2 -4.70 3.51 -3.68
N LEU A 3 -5.82 2.79 -3.70
CA LEU A 3 -6.90 2.98 -2.75
C LEU A 3 -6.64 2.23 -1.44
N GLY A 4 -7.23 2.69 -0.35
CA GLY A 4 -7.26 2.00 0.93
C GLY A 4 -8.66 1.53 1.32
N ASN A 5 -8.74 0.84 2.46
CA ASN A 5 -10.00 0.23 2.93
C ASN A 5 -11.12 1.24 3.26
N HIS A 6 -10.81 2.54 3.34
CA HIS A 6 -11.78 3.61 3.58
C HIS A 6 -12.19 4.38 2.32
N ASP A 7 -11.70 3.98 1.15
CA ASP A 7 -12.03 4.65 -0.12
C ASP A 7 -13.26 4.06 -0.82
N TYR A 8 -13.77 2.94 -0.33
CA TYR A 8 -14.97 2.30 -0.82
C TYR A 8 -16.18 2.69 0.02
N ASP A 9 -17.32 2.80 -0.64
CA ASP A 9 -18.61 2.79 0.05
C ASP A 9 -19.00 1.36 0.47
N HIS A 10 -20.19 1.23 1.06
CA HIS A 10 -20.73 -0.05 1.54
C HIS A 10 -21.01 -1.09 0.43
N LYS A 11 -20.95 -0.70 -0.85
CA LYS A 11 -21.11 -1.57 -2.02
C LYS A 11 -19.81 -1.79 -2.78
N GLY A 12 -18.70 -1.21 -2.30
CA GLY A 12 -17.41 -1.32 -2.96
C GLY A 12 -17.20 -0.25 -4.04
N ASP A 13 -18.09 0.73 -4.18
CA ASP A 13 -17.90 1.81 -5.14
C ASP A 13 -16.92 2.86 -4.61
N SER A 14 -15.99 3.26 -5.48
CA SER A 14 -15.01 4.31 -5.24
C SER A 14 -15.00 5.36 -6.37
N SER A 15 -15.94 5.28 -7.32
CA SER A 15 -15.96 6.07 -8.55
C SER A 15 -15.92 7.58 -8.29
N ASN A 16 -16.69 8.08 -7.31
CA ASN A 16 -16.66 9.50 -6.96
C ASN A 16 -15.28 9.94 -6.44
N ARG A 17 -14.64 9.13 -5.58
CA ARG A 17 -13.29 9.43 -5.07
C ARG A 17 -12.25 9.39 -6.17
N ILE A 18 -12.28 8.35 -7.01
CA ILE A 18 -11.39 8.21 -8.15
C ILE A 18 -11.52 9.43 -9.08
N ASN A 19 -12.75 9.85 -9.39
CA ASN A 19 -13.00 11.02 -10.23
C ASN A 19 -12.45 12.31 -9.61
N ASN A 20 -12.54 12.48 -8.29
CA ASN A 20 -11.97 13.65 -7.61
C ASN A 20 -10.44 13.65 -7.61
N PHE A 21 -9.80 12.49 -7.44
CA PHE A 21 -8.35 12.36 -7.57
C PHE A 21 -7.88 12.68 -9.00
N LYS A 22 -8.60 12.19 -10.01
CA LYS A 22 -8.28 12.48 -11.43
C LYS A 22 -8.35 13.97 -11.74
N LYS A 23 -9.33 14.71 -11.19
CA LYS A 23 -9.46 16.17 -11.38
C LYS A 23 -8.24 16.96 -10.91
N VAL A 24 -7.49 16.44 -9.93
CA VAL A 24 -6.26 17.06 -9.40
C VAL A 24 -4.98 16.40 -9.95
N GLY A 25 -5.10 15.62 -11.03
CA GLY A 25 -3.96 14.98 -11.70
C GLY A 25 -3.41 13.73 -11.02
N VAL A 26 -4.10 13.18 -10.02
CA VAL A 26 -3.67 11.94 -9.36
C VAL A 26 -4.19 10.74 -10.15
N ASN A 27 -3.26 9.95 -10.70
CA ASN A 27 -3.58 8.66 -11.30
C ASN A 27 -3.79 7.61 -10.20
N ILE A 28 -4.95 6.93 -10.24
CA ILE A 28 -5.29 5.85 -9.32
C ILE A 28 -5.01 4.51 -10.01
N LEU A 29 -4.11 3.74 -9.41
CA LEU A 29 -3.73 2.40 -9.84
C LEU A 29 -4.57 1.39 -9.06
N ARG A 30 -5.29 0.54 -9.80
CA ARG A 30 -6.16 -0.54 -9.31
C ARG A 30 -5.75 -1.82 -10.01
N ASP A 31 -5.03 -2.70 -9.30
CA ASP A 31 -4.38 -3.90 -9.85
C ASP A 31 -3.75 -3.67 -11.24
N SER A 32 -3.07 -2.53 -11.35
CA SER A 32 -2.49 -1.99 -12.58
C SER A 32 -1.18 -1.29 -12.25
N TYR A 33 -0.43 -0.96 -13.31
CA TYR A 33 0.90 -0.40 -13.18
C TYR A 33 1.08 0.84 -14.06
N VAL A 34 2.14 1.58 -13.76
CA VAL A 34 2.67 2.63 -14.62
C VAL A 34 4.19 2.51 -14.66
N LYS A 35 4.76 2.72 -15.84
CA LYS A 35 6.21 2.85 -16.03
C LYS A 35 6.59 4.32 -15.87
N ILE A 36 7.60 4.60 -15.06
CA ILE A 36 8.08 5.97 -14.80
C ILE A 36 9.44 6.15 -15.47
N ASP A 37 9.53 7.11 -16.39
CA ASP A 37 10.76 7.56 -17.06
C ASP A 37 11.64 6.41 -17.58
N ASP A 38 11.01 5.35 -18.10
CA ASP A 38 11.67 4.11 -18.52
C ASP A 38 12.60 3.46 -17.49
N SER A 39 12.46 3.84 -16.21
CA SER A 39 13.44 3.56 -15.15
C SER A 39 12.94 2.60 -14.10
N PHE A 40 11.64 2.58 -13.79
CA PHE A 40 11.03 1.65 -12.84
C PHE A 40 9.52 1.54 -13.03
N TYR A 41 8.91 0.51 -12.45
CA TYR A 41 7.47 0.33 -12.40
C TYR A 41 6.90 0.69 -11.02
N VAL A 42 5.71 1.28 -11.03
CA VAL A 42 4.87 1.41 -9.84
C VAL A 42 3.60 0.61 -10.09
N ILE A 43 3.40 -0.44 -9.31
CA ILE A 43 2.16 -1.22 -9.27
C ILE A 43 1.30 -0.66 -8.14
N GLY A 44 0.02 -0.42 -8.38
CA GLY A 44 -0.95 -0.19 -7.31
C GLY A 44 -1.94 -1.32 -7.24
N ARG A 45 -2.13 -1.87 -6.05
CA ARG A 45 -3.06 -2.97 -5.83
C ARG A 45 -4.39 -2.46 -5.29
N GLU A 46 -5.45 -3.19 -5.63
CA GLU A 46 -6.74 -3.06 -4.97
C GLU A 46 -6.61 -3.47 -3.49
N ASP A 47 -7.26 -2.77 -2.57
CA ASP A 47 -7.17 -3.11 -1.15
C ASP A 47 -7.81 -4.48 -0.87
N ILE A 48 -7.27 -5.26 0.10
CA ILE A 48 -7.81 -6.58 0.46
C ILE A 48 -9.30 -6.52 0.84
N SER A 49 -9.73 -5.43 1.46
CA SER A 49 -11.14 -5.26 1.86
C SER A 49 -12.09 -5.13 0.67
N TYR A 50 -11.61 -4.78 -0.53
CA TYR A 50 -12.44 -4.63 -1.71
C TYR A 50 -13.20 -5.91 -2.05
N GLU A 51 -12.54 -7.08 -1.97
CA GLU A 51 -13.18 -8.37 -2.23
C GLU A 51 -14.33 -8.64 -1.27
N ARG A 52 -14.13 -8.37 0.02
CA ARG A 52 -15.16 -8.56 1.05
C ARG A 52 -16.36 -7.62 0.84
N ILE A 53 -16.13 -6.40 0.36
CA ILE A 53 -17.16 -5.38 0.24
C ILE A 53 -17.92 -5.49 -1.10
N SER A 54 -17.22 -5.74 -2.20
CA SER A 54 -17.78 -5.76 -3.56
C SER A 54 -18.13 -7.17 -4.06
N GLY A 55 -17.57 -8.21 -3.46
CA GLY A 55 -17.61 -9.58 -3.99
C GLY A 55 -16.69 -9.84 -5.18
N ILE A 56 -15.91 -8.84 -5.61
CA ILE A 56 -14.98 -8.94 -6.74
C ILE A 56 -13.58 -9.17 -6.19
N ARG A 57 -12.97 -10.30 -6.56
CA ARG A 57 -11.61 -10.65 -6.15
C ARG A 57 -10.58 -9.69 -6.74
N ARG A 58 -9.67 -9.18 -5.91
CA ARG A 58 -8.47 -8.45 -6.36
C ARG A 58 -7.54 -9.38 -7.12
N LYS A 59 -6.82 -8.88 -8.11
CA LYS A 59 -5.83 -9.69 -8.84
C LYS A 59 -4.71 -10.15 -7.89
N ASN A 60 -4.22 -11.36 -8.13
CA ASN A 60 -2.95 -11.77 -7.55
C ASN A 60 -1.84 -10.89 -8.14
N LEU A 61 -0.82 -10.60 -7.34
CA LEU A 61 0.25 -9.71 -7.78
C LEU A 61 0.98 -10.23 -9.04
N SER A 62 1.11 -11.55 -9.14
CA SER A 62 1.70 -12.24 -10.30
C SER A 62 1.02 -11.88 -11.61
N GLU A 63 -0.30 -11.67 -11.61
CA GLU A 63 -1.05 -11.30 -12.82
C GLU A 63 -0.57 -9.96 -13.38
N THR A 64 -0.31 -8.97 -12.51
CA THR A 64 0.21 -7.66 -12.93
C THR A 64 1.71 -7.71 -13.23
N VAL A 65 2.48 -8.47 -12.45
CA VAL A 65 3.95 -8.58 -12.64
C VAL A 65 4.30 -9.28 -13.96
N ASN A 66 3.48 -10.25 -14.40
CA ASN A 66 3.71 -10.95 -15.67
C ASN A 66 3.45 -10.08 -16.91
N GLU A 67 2.83 -8.91 -16.74
CA GLU A 67 2.58 -7.94 -17.82
C GLU A 67 3.75 -6.94 -18.01
N ILE A 68 4.78 -6.98 -17.15
CA ILE A 68 5.90 -6.01 -17.17
C ILE A 68 7.28 -6.68 -17.28
N SER A 69 8.28 -5.92 -17.73
CA SER A 69 9.68 -6.38 -17.73
C SER A 69 10.21 -6.46 -16.30
N ARG A 70 10.90 -7.57 -15.99
CA ARG A 70 11.58 -7.80 -14.71
C ARG A 70 13.01 -7.21 -14.66
N GLU A 71 13.44 -6.53 -15.73
CA GLU A 71 14.75 -5.88 -15.80
C GLU A 71 14.79 -4.53 -15.09
N LEU A 72 13.62 -3.91 -14.89
CA LEU A 72 13.48 -2.65 -14.18
C LEU A 72 13.00 -2.90 -12.74
N PRO A 73 13.39 -2.05 -11.78
CA PRO A 73 12.89 -2.13 -10.43
C PRO A 73 11.38 -2.02 -10.35
N ILE A 74 10.79 -2.75 -9.41
CA ILE A 74 9.33 -2.80 -9.21
C ILE A 74 9.01 -2.32 -7.80
N ILE A 75 8.24 -1.23 -7.74
CA ILE A 75 7.66 -0.70 -6.50
C ILE A 75 6.18 -1.07 -6.46
N VAL A 76 5.71 -1.64 -5.36
CA VAL A 76 4.28 -1.92 -5.14
C VAL A 76 3.69 -1.01 -4.06
N LEU A 77 2.56 -0.39 -4.38
CA LEU A 77 1.68 0.28 -3.45
C LEU A 77 0.60 -0.73 -3.05
N ASP A 78 0.70 -1.25 -1.82
CA ASP A 78 -0.32 -2.10 -1.22
C ASP A 78 -0.71 -1.49 0.11
N HIS A 79 -1.98 -1.12 0.25
CA HIS A 79 -2.43 -0.33 1.40
C HIS A 79 -2.12 -1.02 2.74
N GLN A 80 -2.26 -2.35 2.79
CA GLN A 80 -2.07 -3.15 3.99
C GLN A 80 -0.74 -3.92 3.95
N PRO A 81 0.09 -3.89 5.01
CA PRO A 81 1.35 -4.63 5.07
C PRO A 81 1.12 -6.11 5.44
N SER A 82 0.30 -6.80 4.65
CA SER A 82 -0.11 -8.20 4.84
C SER A 82 0.41 -9.08 3.71
N ASN A 83 0.50 -10.39 3.97
CA ASN A 83 0.96 -11.40 3.00
C ASN A 83 2.29 -11.04 2.30
N LEU A 84 3.31 -10.65 3.08
CA LEU A 84 4.62 -10.22 2.56
C LEU A 84 5.38 -11.30 1.77
N ASN A 85 4.90 -12.55 1.79
CA ASN A 85 5.47 -13.63 0.99
C ASN A 85 5.18 -13.46 -0.51
N GLU A 86 3.99 -12.95 -0.87
CA GLU A 86 3.59 -12.74 -2.27
C GLU A 86 4.49 -11.71 -3.01
N PRO A 87 4.68 -10.47 -2.52
CA PRO A 87 5.58 -9.52 -3.18
C PRO A 87 7.03 -10.00 -3.17
N MET A 88 7.45 -10.70 -2.11
CA MET A 88 8.78 -11.29 -2.06
C MET A 88 8.98 -12.39 -3.12
N SER A 89 8.00 -13.28 -3.31
CA SER A 89 8.08 -14.35 -4.32
C SER A 89 7.98 -13.82 -5.75
N GLU A 90 7.22 -12.73 -5.95
CA GLU A 90 7.10 -12.09 -7.27
C GLU A 90 8.31 -11.22 -7.65
N GLY A 91 9.30 -11.07 -6.75
CA GLY A 91 10.52 -10.32 -7.02
C GLY A 91 10.34 -8.81 -6.95
N ILE A 92 9.41 -8.32 -6.12
CA ILE A 92 9.25 -6.88 -5.86
C ILE A 92 10.47 -6.35 -5.09
N ASP A 93 10.97 -5.17 -5.48
CA ASP A 93 12.10 -4.54 -4.81
C ASP A 93 11.68 -3.75 -3.56
N LEU A 94 10.55 -3.05 -3.65
CA LEU A 94 10.04 -2.18 -2.59
C LEU A 94 8.51 -2.19 -2.51
N GLN A 95 7.97 -2.46 -1.31
CA GLN A 95 6.57 -2.22 -0.98
C GLN A 95 6.41 -0.98 -0.11
N LEU A 96 5.43 -0.15 -0.46
CA LEU A 96 4.98 0.98 0.34
C LEU A 96 3.58 0.69 0.87
N SER A 97 3.43 0.71 2.19
CA SER A 97 2.18 0.41 2.88
C SER A 97 1.85 1.41 3.98
N GLY A 98 0.60 1.36 4.44
CA GLY A 98 0.10 2.14 5.57
C GLY A 98 -0.85 1.30 6.41
N HIS A 99 -2.10 1.73 6.52
CA HIS A 99 -3.22 1.04 7.16
C HIS A 99 -3.14 0.85 8.68
N THR A 100 -1.98 0.54 9.24
CA THR A 100 -1.85 0.21 10.68
C THR A 100 -1.94 1.44 11.56
N HIS A 101 -1.60 2.63 11.04
CA HIS A 101 -1.44 3.89 11.78
C HIS A 101 -0.56 3.79 13.04
N LYS A 102 0.30 2.74 13.14
CA LYS A 102 1.00 2.35 14.38
C LYS A 102 0.04 2.21 15.58
N GLY A 103 -1.16 1.71 15.33
CA GLY A 103 -2.26 1.58 16.29
C GLY A 103 -2.99 2.89 16.64
N GLN A 104 -2.46 4.05 16.25
CA GLN A 104 -2.97 5.41 16.51
C GLN A 104 -3.01 5.83 18.00
N PHE A 105 -3.44 4.95 18.90
CA PHE A 105 -3.60 5.19 20.34
C PHE A 105 -2.99 4.07 21.17
N PHE A 106 -2.51 4.40 22.36
CA PHE A 106 -2.21 3.39 23.36
C PHE A 106 -3.51 2.79 23.94
N PRO A 107 -3.63 1.47 24.11
CA PRO A 107 -2.62 0.43 23.88
C PRO A 107 -2.70 -0.28 22.51
N PHE A 108 -3.49 0.22 21.54
CA PHE A 108 -3.65 -0.42 20.24
C PHE A 108 -2.35 -0.57 19.44
N ASN A 109 -1.36 0.28 19.69
CA ASN A 109 -0.01 0.12 19.13
C ASN A 109 0.65 -1.23 19.53
N LEU A 110 0.31 -1.79 20.69
CA LEU A 110 0.77 -3.12 21.10
C LEU A 110 0.05 -4.23 20.32
N ILE A 111 -1.21 -4.01 19.97
CA ILE A 111 -2.02 -4.94 19.18
C ILE A 111 -1.51 -4.98 17.74
N THR A 112 -1.32 -3.82 17.09
CA THR A 112 -0.81 -3.77 15.71
C THR A 112 0.56 -4.41 15.60
N LYS A 113 1.46 -4.14 16.56
CA LYS A 113 2.80 -4.75 16.63
C LYS A 113 2.76 -6.28 16.74
N ARG A 114 1.69 -6.86 17.30
CA ARG A 114 1.52 -8.31 17.42
C ARG A 114 0.86 -8.93 16.18
N VAL A 115 -0.06 -8.22 15.53
CA VAL A 115 -0.82 -8.71 14.38
C VAL A 115 0.00 -8.66 13.09
N PHE A 116 0.77 -7.60 12.88
CA PHE A 116 1.53 -7.40 11.64
C PHE A 116 3.00 -7.78 11.83
N LYS A 117 3.59 -8.39 10.79
CA LYS A 117 5.03 -8.66 10.74
C LYS A 117 5.86 -7.38 10.89
N ILE A 118 5.36 -6.30 10.30
CA ILE A 118 5.80 -4.93 10.50
C ILE A 118 4.57 -4.03 10.52
N ASP A 119 4.35 -3.32 11.61
CA ASP A 119 3.26 -2.35 11.72
C ASP A 119 3.71 -0.90 11.49
N TYR A 120 5.01 -0.61 11.56
CA TYR A 120 5.56 0.73 11.35
C TYR A 120 7.06 0.68 11.04
N GLY A 121 7.53 1.52 10.14
CA GLY A 121 8.95 1.73 9.85
C GLY A 121 9.43 0.98 8.62
N TYR A 122 10.69 0.54 8.63
CA TYR A 122 11.36 -0.14 7.53
C TYR A 122 11.72 -1.57 7.91
N LEU A 123 11.49 -2.52 7.00
CA LEU A 123 11.94 -3.90 7.11
C LEU A 123 12.58 -4.36 5.80
N LYS A 124 13.70 -5.08 5.91
CA LYS A 124 14.38 -5.75 4.80
C LYS A 124 14.23 -7.26 4.95
N MET A 125 13.80 -7.93 3.88
CA MET A 125 13.65 -9.38 3.79
C MET A 125 14.37 -9.85 2.53
N ASP A 126 15.62 -10.30 2.68
CA ASP A 126 16.50 -10.59 1.54
C ASP A 126 16.64 -9.39 0.58
N LYS A 127 16.17 -9.51 -0.67
CA LYS A 127 16.15 -8.43 -1.67
C LYS A 127 14.91 -7.53 -1.54
N PHE A 128 13.83 -8.05 -0.96
CA PHE A 128 12.58 -7.32 -0.76
C PHE A 128 12.70 -6.32 0.40
N ARG A 129 12.10 -5.14 0.22
CA ARG A 129 12.04 -4.09 1.23
C ARG A 129 10.61 -3.64 1.40
N ILE A 130 10.23 -3.30 2.62
CA ILE A 130 8.92 -2.70 2.92
C ILE A 130 9.07 -1.50 3.84
N ILE A 131 8.32 -0.44 3.52
CA ILE A 131 8.15 0.73 4.37
C ILE A 131 6.67 0.84 4.72
N VAL A 132 6.37 0.85 6.03
CA VAL A 132 5.04 1.06 6.57
C VAL A 132 4.99 2.42 7.24
N SER A 133 4.28 3.37 6.63
CA SER A 133 4.06 4.68 7.24
C SER A 133 2.89 4.63 8.22
N CYS A 134 3.00 5.36 9.33
CA CYS A 134 1.88 5.59 10.22
C CYS A 134 0.90 6.68 9.73
N GLY A 135 1.20 7.32 8.59
CA GLY A 135 0.29 8.18 7.83
C GLY A 135 0.20 9.63 8.31
N THR A 136 -0.41 10.48 7.49
CA THR A 136 -0.56 11.92 7.73
C THR A 136 -1.77 12.29 8.59
N ARG A 137 -2.72 11.36 8.78
CA ARG A 137 -4.00 11.60 9.47
C ARG A 137 -4.46 10.38 10.26
N THR A 138 -5.75 10.32 10.63
CA THR A 138 -6.35 9.28 11.47
C THR A 138 -7.29 8.37 10.67
N TRP A 139 -7.53 7.14 11.14
CA TRP A 139 -8.51 6.19 10.56
C TRP A 139 -9.89 6.21 11.25
N GLY A 140 -10.05 7.06 12.26
CA GLY A 140 -11.24 7.16 13.09
C GLY A 140 -11.21 8.46 13.90
N PRO A 141 -11.36 8.43 15.24
CA PRO A 141 -11.31 9.63 16.06
C PRO A 141 -10.07 10.49 15.77
N PRO A 142 -10.19 11.83 15.70
CA PRO A 142 -9.12 12.74 15.28
C PRO A 142 -8.09 13.01 16.39
N ILE A 143 -7.64 11.95 17.06
CA ILE A 143 -6.72 12.00 18.20
C ILE A 143 -5.58 11.02 17.90
N ARG A 144 -4.41 11.23 18.51
CA ARG A 144 -3.30 10.27 18.53
C ARG A 144 -2.65 10.24 19.91
N ILE A 145 -2.36 9.06 20.44
CA ILE A 145 -1.67 8.86 21.72
C ILE A 145 -0.58 7.80 21.49
N GLY A 146 0.69 8.15 21.69
CA GLY A 146 1.80 7.22 21.45
C GLY A 146 2.19 7.01 19.98
N SER A 147 1.63 7.81 19.06
CA SER A 147 2.01 7.87 17.64
C SER A 147 2.01 9.33 17.15
N LYS A 148 2.67 9.62 16.02
CA LYS A 148 2.71 10.95 15.39
C LYS A 148 2.37 10.82 13.91
N CYS A 149 1.74 11.84 13.32
CA CYS A 149 1.58 11.89 11.87
C CYS A 149 2.96 12.10 11.21
N GLU A 150 3.12 11.57 10.01
CA GLU A 150 4.37 11.72 9.27
C GLU A 150 4.15 11.78 7.76
N ILE A 151 5.17 12.29 7.07
CA ILE A 151 5.40 12.10 5.64
C ILE A 151 6.78 11.47 5.53
N VAL A 152 6.87 10.33 4.85
CA VAL A 152 8.14 9.62 4.68
C VAL A 152 8.80 10.10 3.39
N ASN A 153 9.99 10.70 3.50
CA ASN A 153 10.83 10.98 2.35
C ASN A 153 11.75 9.77 2.11
N ILE A 154 11.68 9.20 0.90
CA ILE A 154 12.37 7.96 0.56
C ILE A 154 13.38 8.27 -0.54
N ASN A 155 14.66 8.01 -0.26
CA ASN A 155 15.71 7.99 -1.26
C ASN A 155 16.14 6.53 -1.48
N VAL A 156 16.03 6.04 -2.71
CA VAL A 156 16.34 4.66 -3.07
C VAL A 156 17.32 4.63 -4.23
N THR A 157 18.14 3.59 -4.27
CA THR A 157 18.99 3.26 -5.42
C THR A 157 18.82 1.77 -5.68
N PHE A 158 18.41 1.44 -6.89
CA PHE A 158 18.36 0.07 -7.37
C PHE A 158 19.67 -0.25 -8.09
N LYS A 159 20.07 -1.52 -8.08
CA LYS A 159 21.31 -2.00 -8.71
C LYS A 159 21.00 -2.60 -10.06
#